data_AF-A0A6I2X2H1-F1
#
_entry.id   AF-A0A6I2X2H1-F1
#
_cell.length_a   1.000
_cell.length_b   1.000
_cell.length_c   1.000
_cell.angle_alpha   90.00
_cell.angle_beta   90.00
_cell.angle_gamma   90.00
#
_symmetry.space_group_name_H-M   'P 1'
#
loop_
_entity.id
_entity.type
_entity.pdbx_description
1 polymer ?
#
loop_
_entity_poly.entity_id
_entity_poly.type
_entity_poly.pdbx_seq_one_letter_code
_entity_poly.pdbx_strand_id
1 'polypeptide(L)'
;MARRRMASLLITRMEGGTGRRVPDDLIVEEPMAIELDDVRVSTTMRTPGHDFELAAGFLHTEGLLAGAPVIEVRYCANGSAVESGFNTVTVSSGGLAPRPTARLTTTTSSCGLCGSASLDELAGRLAPIDPAGLTRFDLSLLADLPGRALASQPLFDATGAVHAAVAFDSSGSVVIAREDVGRHNAVDKVVGRLLLDGALPASALALYVSGRASFEIVQKAWAAGFGTVVSVSAPTALAVDTARRAGITLVGFVRDDRFNVYSPERVDHQLRNDR
;
A
#
# COMPACT_ATOMS: atom_id res chain seq x y z
N MET A 1 -11.60 7.96 21.13
CA MET A 1 -12.80 7.75 20.28
C MET A 1 -12.33 7.41 18.89
N ALA A 2 -12.88 6.38 18.24
CA ALA A 2 -12.55 6.09 16.84
C ALA A 2 -13.06 7.21 15.94
N ARG A 3 -12.21 7.75 15.06
CA ARG A 3 -12.62 8.75 14.07
C ARG A 3 -13.63 8.13 13.09
N ARG A 4 -14.59 8.93 12.63
CA ARG A 4 -15.56 8.50 11.62
C ARG A 4 -14.82 8.28 10.30
N ARG A 5 -15.09 7.16 9.65
CA ARG A 5 -14.53 6.79 8.35
C ARG A 5 -15.44 7.15 7.18
N MET A 6 -16.72 7.36 7.47
CA MET A 6 -17.75 7.70 6.50
C MET A 6 -18.62 8.85 7.04
N ALA A 7 -19.17 9.63 6.13
CA ALA A 7 -20.17 10.66 6.39
C ALA A 7 -21.39 10.40 5.51
N SER A 8 -22.59 10.50 6.08
CA SER A 8 -23.83 10.28 5.34
C SER A 8 -24.44 11.62 4.92
N LEU A 9 -24.79 11.77 3.64
CA LEU A 9 -25.43 12.96 3.08
C LEU A 9 -26.71 12.58 2.34
N LEU A 10 -27.70 13.47 2.36
CA LEU A 10 -28.93 13.31 1.60
C LEU A 10 -28.74 13.90 0.20
N ILE A 11 -28.56 13.03 -0.80
CA ILE A 11 -28.31 13.40 -2.20
C ILE A 11 -29.57 13.26 -3.05
N THR A 12 -29.53 13.76 -4.29
CA THR A 12 -30.57 13.53 -5.30
C THR A 12 -30.06 12.53 -6.33
N ARG A 13 -30.64 11.33 -6.37
CA ARG A 13 -30.34 10.30 -7.37
C ARG A 13 -31.21 10.51 -8.60
N MET A 14 -30.58 10.56 -9.77
CA MET A 14 -31.24 10.72 -11.07
C MET A 14 -31.36 9.37 -11.78
N GLU A 15 -32.58 8.93 -12.08
CA GLU A 15 -32.86 7.69 -12.82
C GLU A 15 -33.91 7.98 -13.90
N GLY A 16 -33.60 7.71 -15.17
CA GLY A 16 -34.51 7.95 -16.29
C GLY A 16 -35.00 9.41 -16.44
N GLY A 17 -34.20 10.39 -15.99
CA GLY A 17 -34.57 11.81 -15.99
C GLY A 17 -35.40 12.27 -14.78
N THR A 18 -35.74 11.37 -13.85
CA THR A 18 -36.46 11.68 -12.60
C THR A 18 -35.49 11.70 -11.40
N GLY A 19 -35.69 12.65 -10.49
CA GLY A 19 -34.85 12.81 -9.30
C GLY A 19 -35.53 12.35 -8.01
N ARG A 20 -34.83 11.54 -7.19
CA ARG A 20 -35.30 11.11 -5.86
C ARG A 20 -34.25 11.41 -4.79
N ARG A 21 -34.68 11.97 -3.65
CA ARG A 21 -33.78 12.17 -2.50
C ARG A 21 -33.52 10.87 -1.77
N VAL A 22 -32.26 10.52 -1.58
CA VAL A 22 -31.81 9.30 -0.89
C VAL A 22 -30.56 9.55 -0.05
N PRO A 23 -30.37 8.89 1.10
CA PRO A 23 -29.10 8.92 1.79
C PRO A 23 -28.02 8.23 0.95
N ASP A 24 -26.79 8.72 1.08
CA ASP A 24 -25.60 8.15 0.46
C ASP A 24 -24.41 8.29 1.41
N ASP A 25 -23.57 7.26 1.46
CA ASP A 25 -22.42 7.19 2.35
C ASP A 25 -21.15 7.57 1.58
N LEU A 26 -20.44 8.56 2.11
CA LEU A 26 -19.24 9.12 1.51
C LEU A 26 -18.03 8.79 2.37
N ILE A 27 -16.91 8.48 1.72
CA ILE A 27 -15.66 8.28 2.43
C ILE A 27 -15.17 9.60 3.02
N VAL A 28 -14.66 9.54 4.25
CA VAL A 28 -13.96 10.67 4.86
C VAL A 28 -12.51 10.67 4.38
N GLU A 29 -12.09 11.81 3.85
CA GLU A 29 -10.71 12.12 3.51
C GLU A 29 -10.23 13.27 4.39
N GLU A 30 -9.15 13.06 5.14
CA GLU A 30 -8.55 14.09 5.99
C GLU A 30 -7.02 14.02 5.92
N PRO A 31 -6.30 15.15 6.12
CA PRO A 31 -4.84 15.12 6.15
C PRO A 31 -4.36 14.25 7.33
N MET A 32 -3.10 13.86 7.34
CA MET A 32 -2.40 13.28 8.49
C MET A 32 -0.91 13.58 8.34
N ALA A 33 -0.32 14.19 9.35
CA ALA A 33 1.12 14.42 9.45
C ALA A 33 1.82 13.16 9.99
N ILE A 34 2.92 12.79 9.35
CA ILE A 34 3.81 11.69 9.77
C ILE A 34 5.12 12.30 10.26
N GLU A 35 5.53 11.87 11.44
CA GLU A 35 6.75 12.31 12.11
C GLU A 35 7.61 11.09 12.48
N LEU A 36 8.93 11.24 12.36
CA LEU A 36 9.93 10.29 12.87
C LEU A 36 10.77 11.03 13.92
N ASP A 37 10.79 10.52 15.15
CA ASP A 37 11.47 11.13 16.29
C ASP A 37 11.14 12.64 16.41
N ASP A 38 9.84 12.95 16.38
CA ASP A 38 9.26 14.31 16.45
C ASP A 38 9.67 15.26 15.29
N VAL A 39 10.28 14.75 14.22
CA VAL A 39 10.57 15.50 12.99
C VAL A 39 9.55 15.18 11.92
N ARG A 40 8.83 16.20 11.43
CA ARG A 40 7.86 16.08 10.33
C ARG A 40 8.55 15.64 9.05
N VAL A 41 8.11 14.52 8.49
CA VAL A 41 8.64 13.99 7.24
C VAL A 41 7.66 14.09 6.08
N SER A 42 6.35 14.01 6.36
CA SER A 42 5.32 14.07 5.32
C SER A 42 3.96 14.46 5.88
N THR A 43 3.09 14.89 4.98
CA THR A 43 1.64 15.00 5.21
C THR A 43 0.95 14.29 4.04
N THR A 44 -0.01 13.41 4.35
CA THR A 44 -0.81 12.66 3.36
C THR A 44 -2.30 12.86 3.63
N MET A 45 -3.12 12.84 2.59
CA MET A 45 -4.58 12.72 2.73
C MET A 45 -4.92 11.23 2.84
N ARG A 46 -5.77 10.86 3.79
CA ARG A 46 -6.07 9.45 4.09
C ARG A 46 -7.54 9.23 4.41
N THR A 47 -7.94 7.96 4.51
CA THR A 47 -9.14 7.56 5.22
C THR A 47 -8.80 7.23 6.68
N PRO A 48 -9.52 7.80 7.68
CA PRO A 48 -9.25 7.56 9.09
C PRO A 48 -9.20 6.09 9.49
N GLY A 49 -8.33 5.74 10.45
CA GLY A 49 -8.15 4.38 10.92
C GLY A 49 -6.87 3.73 10.38
N HIS A 50 -6.26 2.89 11.23
CA HIS A 50 -4.97 2.25 10.98
C HIS A 50 -3.81 3.24 10.78
N ASP A 51 -3.90 4.42 11.40
CA ASP A 51 -2.97 5.55 11.25
C ASP A 51 -1.54 5.19 11.65
N PHE A 52 -1.40 4.40 12.71
CA PHE A 52 -0.10 3.94 13.20
C PHE A 52 0.59 3.03 12.19
N GLU A 53 -0.20 2.16 11.55
CA GLU A 53 0.27 1.28 10.50
C GLU A 53 0.63 2.10 9.26
N LEU A 54 -0.18 3.10 8.87
CA LEU A 54 0.15 4.02 7.78
C LEU A 54 1.48 4.75 8.04
N ALA A 55 1.68 5.32 9.22
CA ALA A 55 2.89 6.05 9.57
C ALA A 55 4.14 5.14 9.58
N ALA A 56 4.06 3.99 10.26
CA ALA A 56 5.17 3.04 10.33
C ALA A 56 5.51 2.47 8.94
N GLY A 57 4.49 2.11 8.16
CA GLY A 57 4.66 1.59 6.81
C GLY A 57 5.28 2.61 5.86
N PHE A 58 4.80 3.85 5.87
CA PHE A 58 5.38 4.94 5.09
C PHE A 58 6.88 5.12 5.41
N LEU A 59 7.24 5.23 6.70
CA LEU A 59 8.65 5.42 7.09
C LEU A 59 9.53 4.24 6.68
N HIS A 60 9.02 3.02 6.74
CA HIS A 60 9.72 1.82 6.29
C HIS A 60 9.91 1.80 4.78
N THR A 61 8.86 2.02 4.01
CA THR A 61 8.90 1.90 2.55
C THR A 61 9.69 3.03 1.89
N GLU A 62 9.67 4.24 2.47
CA GLU A 62 10.53 5.34 2.06
C GLU A 62 11.98 5.17 2.54
N GLY A 63 12.24 4.22 3.44
CA GLY A 63 13.59 3.93 3.95
C GLY A 63 14.08 4.83 5.06
N LEU A 64 13.20 5.64 5.64
CA LEU A 64 13.52 6.62 6.67
C LEU A 64 13.92 5.96 7.99
N LEU A 65 13.44 4.74 8.26
CA LEU A 65 13.89 3.95 9.41
C LEU A 65 15.33 3.43 9.24
N ALA A 66 15.80 3.19 8.01
CA ALA A 66 17.12 2.62 7.71
C ALA A 66 17.48 1.37 8.56
N GLY A 67 16.49 0.53 8.87
CA GLY A 67 16.67 -0.67 9.71
C GLY A 67 16.55 -0.43 11.23
N ALA A 68 16.39 0.80 11.68
CA ALA A 68 16.10 1.10 13.07
C ALA A 68 14.73 0.51 13.50
N PRO A 69 14.61 0.03 14.74
CA PRO A 69 13.36 -0.51 15.24
C PRO A 69 12.32 0.60 15.47
N VAL A 70 11.04 0.23 15.38
CA VAL A 70 9.95 1.07 15.89
C VAL A 70 9.78 0.76 17.38
N ILE A 71 10.07 1.74 18.24
CA ILE A 71 9.94 1.62 19.70
C ILE A 71 8.52 1.97 20.13
N GLU A 72 7.96 3.03 19.56
CA GLU A 72 6.64 3.54 19.92
C GLU A 72 5.98 4.21 18.71
N VAL A 73 4.64 4.14 18.63
CA VAL A 73 3.84 4.96 17.73
C VAL A 73 2.74 5.65 18.54
N ARG A 74 2.63 6.97 18.43
CA ARG A 74 1.67 7.76 19.22
C ARG A 74 1.07 8.90 18.41
N TYR A 75 -0.15 9.29 18.77
CA TYR A 75 -0.68 10.57 18.32
C TYR A 75 -0.02 11.71 19.10
N CYS A 76 0.47 12.72 18.38
CA CYS A 76 0.92 13.97 18.98
C CYS A 76 -0.22 14.99 18.98
N ALA A 77 -0.50 15.58 20.13
CA ALA A 77 -1.29 16.80 20.25
C ALA A 77 -0.34 18.00 20.39
N ASN A 78 0.52 18.24 19.40
CA ASN A 78 1.33 19.45 19.38
C ASN A 78 0.46 20.59 18.83
N GLY A 79 -0.18 21.33 19.74
CA GLY A 79 -1.14 22.42 19.44
C GLY A 79 -2.35 22.38 20.38
N SER A 80 -3.20 23.40 20.36
CA SER A 80 -4.47 23.32 21.09
C SER A 80 -5.25 22.08 20.59
N ALA A 81 -5.98 21.39 21.48
CA ALA A 81 -6.75 20.18 21.12
C ALA A 81 -7.77 20.43 19.98
N VAL A 82 -8.06 21.70 19.70
CA VAL A 82 -8.94 22.19 18.63
C VAL A 82 -8.20 22.34 17.29
N GLU A 83 -6.90 22.65 17.28
CA GLU A 83 -6.11 22.88 16.06
C GLU A 83 -5.46 21.62 15.50
N SER A 84 -4.99 20.70 16.36
CA SER A 84 -4.28 19.50 15.88
C SER A 84 -5.21 18.34 15.54
N GLY A 85 -6.43 18.31 16.10
CA GLY A 85 -7.45 17.29 15.82
C GLY A 85 -7.01 15.82 16.03
N PHE A 86 -5.85 15.54 16.64
CA PHE A 86 -5.13 14.25 16.65
C PHE A 86 -4.59 13.80 15.29
N ASN A 87 -4.16 14.74 14.46
CA ASN A 87 -3.84 14.51 13.06
C ASN A 87 -2.36 14.35 12.76
N THR A 88 -1.56 14.18 13.82
CA THR A 88 -0.13 13.95 13.74
C THR A 88 0.17 12.63 14.41
N VAL A 89 0.82 11.74 13.68
CA VAL A 89 1.34 10.47 14.19
C VAL A 89 2.85 10.53 14.18
N THR A 90 3.44 10.35 15.36
CA THR A 90 4.89 10.20 15.53
C THR A 90 5.23 8.73 15.69
N VAL A 91 6.25 8.29 14.97
CA VAL A 91 6.94 7.02 15.17
C VAL A 91 8.28 7.32 15.84
N SER A 92 8.54 6.69 16.97
CA SER A 92 9.80 6.81 17.71
C SER A 92 10.72 5.64 17.37
N SER A 93 11.93 5.95 16.94
CA SER A 93 13.04 5.00 16.82
C SER A 93 14.00 5.08 18.01
N GLY A 94 13.73 5.97 18.98
CA GLY A 94 14.67 6.28 20.06
C GLY A 94 15.91 7.05 19.58
N GLY A 95 15.80 7.74 18.44
CA GLY A 95 16.92 8.42 17.79
C GLY A 95 17.93 7.48 17.11
N LEU A 96 17.57 6.22 16.90
CA LEU A 96 18.41 5.24 16.21
C LEU A 96 18.32 5.36 14.68
N ALA A 97 17.19 5.86 14.16
CA ALA A 97 17.03 6.16 12.75
C ALA A 97 17.85 7.41 12.38
N PRO A 98 18.38 7.49 11.14
CA PRO A 98 19.01 8.71 10.64
C PRO A 98 18.04 9.90 10.74
N ARG A 99 18.53 11.05 11.21
CA ARG A 99 17.70 12.25 11.32
C ARG A 99 17.12 12.60 9.95
N PRO A 100 15.79 12.66 9.79
CA PRO A 100 15.19 12.98 8.51
C PRO A 100 15.60 14.38 8.06
N THR A 101 15.96 14.51 6.78
CA THR A 101 16.02 15.83 6.15
C THR A 101 14.58 16.21 5.82
N ALA A 102 14.08 17.30 6.40
CA ALA A 102 12.72 17.77 6.15
C ALA A 102 12.54 18.11 4.66
N ARG A 103 12.03 17.16 3.88
CA ARG A 103 11.47 17.43 2.56
C ARG A 103 9.99 17.61 2.76
N LEU A 104 9.55 18.87 2.89
CA LEU A 104 8.13 19.23 2.91
C LEU A 104 7.55 19.11 1.49
N THR A 105 7.69 17.93 0.89
CA THR A 105 6.99 17.58 -0.34
C THR A 105 5.64 17.01 0.08
N THR A 106 4.55 17.68 -0.27
CA THR A 106 3.25 17.02 -0.34
C THR A 106 3.42 15.79 -1.21
N THR A 107 2.99 14.62 -0.75
CA THR A 107 3.07 13.35 -1.50
C THR A 107 2.16 13.44 -2.72
N THR A 108 2.57 14.21 -3.74
CA THR A 108 1.93 14.27 -5.04
C THR A 108 2.66 13.30 -5.93
N SER A 109 1.89 12.41 -6.57
CA SER A 109 2.38 11.37 -7.48
C SER A 109 2.90 11.94 -8.81
N SER A 110 3.78 12.94 -8.77
CA SER A 110 4.28 13.66 -9.93
C SER A 110 5.42 14.62 -9.56
N CYS A 111 6.58 14.09 -9.17
CA CYS A 111 7.82 14.83 -9.35
C CYS A 111 8.59 14.20 -10.52
N GLY A 112 8.70 14.96 -11.62
CA GLY A 112 9.31 14.57 -12.90
C GLY A 112 10.81 14.33 -12.86
N LEU A 113 11.28 13.52 -11.90
CA LEU A 113 12.57 12.86 -11.98
C LEU A 113 12.49 11.79 -13.07
N CYS A 114 13.55 11.65 -13.86
CA CYS A 114 13.65 10.56 -14.83
C CYS A 114 13.52 9.24 -14.08
N GLY A 115 12.53 8.42 -14.43
CA GLY A 115 12.20 7.19 -13.68
C GLY A 115 13.38 6.22 -13.49
N SER A 116 14.37 6.26 -14.39
CA SER A 116 15.59 5.47 -14.25
C SER A 116 16.48 5.93 -13.09
N ALA A 117 16.62 7.24 -12.86
CA ALA A 117 17.41 7.76 -11.75
C ALA A 117 16.80 7.38 -10.39
N SER A 118 15.46 7.44 -10.28
CA SER A 118 14.74 6.96 -9.10
C SER A 118 14.89 5.45 -8.89
N LEU A 119 14.94 4.66 -9.96
CA LEU A 119 15.16 3.22 -9.88
C LEU A 119 16.61 2.87 -9.47
N ASP A 120 17.61 3.60 -9.97
CA ASP A 120 19.01 3.41 -9.58
C ASP A 120 19.26 3.76 -8.10
N GLU A 121 18.69 4.87 -7.62
CA GLU A 121 18.73 5.23 -6.20
C GLU A 121 18.10 4.12 -5.33
N LEU A 122 16.94 3.61 -5.76
CA LEU A 122 16.25 2.54 -5.05
C LEU A 122 17.09 1.26 -4.99
N ALA A 123 17.70 0.86 -6.11
CA ALA A 123 18.54 -0.33 -6.18
C ALA A 123 19.88 -0.19 -5.44
N GLY A 124 20.34 1.05 -5.20
CA GLY A 124 21.47 1.30 -4.32
C GLY A 124 21.15 1.04 -2.84
N ARG A 125 19.87 1.05 -2.47
CA ARG A 125 19.39 0.91 -1.09
C ARG A 125 18.70 -0.42 -0.79
N LEU A 126 18.11 -1.07 -1.79
CA LEU A 126 17.42 -2.35 -1.67
C LEU A 126 18.10 -3.44 -2.50
N ALA A 127 18.43 -4.56 -1.85
CA ALA A 127 18.92 -5.73 -2.55
C ALA A 127 17.78 -6.42 -3.32
N PRO A 128 18.04 -6.97 -4.53
CA PRO A 128 17.09 -7.83 -5.20
C PRO A 128 16.65 -9.01 -4.32
N ILE A 129 15.39 -9.42 -4.45
CA ILE A 129 14.81 -10.48 -3.64
C ILE A 129 15.36 -11.83 -4.09
N ASP A 130 15.95 -12.57 -3.15
CA ASP A 130 16.47 -13.91 -3.39
C ASP A 130 15.32 -14.88 -3.73
N PRO A 131 15.31 -15.48 -4.94
CA PRO A 131 14.28 -16.44 -5.32
C PRO A 131 14.22 -17.69 -4.44
N ALA A 132 15.33 -18.07 -3.78
CA ALA A 132 15.39 -19.28 -2.96
C ALA A 132 14.58 -19.15 -1.66
N GLY A 133 14.40 -17.93 -1.15
CA GLY A 133 13.67 -17.65 0.08
C GLY A 133 12.19 -17.29 -0.12
N LEU A 134 11.68 -17.35 -1.35
CA LEU A 134 10.31 -16.94 -1.68
C LEU A 134 9.34 -18.11 -1.70
N THR A 135 8.16 -17.87 -1.12
CA THR A 135 7.01 -18.74 -1.34
C THR A 135 6.50 -18.56 -2.77
N ARG A 136 6.31 -19.68 -3.47
CA ARG A 136 5.74 -19.71 -4.81
C ARG A 136 4.22 -19.77 -4.71
N PHE A 137 3.56 -19.07 -5.62
CA PHE A 137 2.11 -19.04 -5.71
C PHE A 137 1.69 -19.74 -7.01
N ASP A 138 0.63 -20.53 -6.94
CA ASP A 138 0.03 -21.13 -8.12
C ASP A 138 -0.67 -20.07 -8.97
N LEU A 139 -0.54 -20.17 -10.29
CA LEU A 139 -1.11 -19.22 -11.23
C LEU A 139 -2.63 -19.11 -11.12
N SER A 140 -3.31 -20.23 -10.91
CA SER A 140 -4.76 -20.27 -10.67
C SER A 140 -5.14 -19.52 -9.40
N LEU A 141 -4.35 -19.67 -8.33
CA LEU A 141 -4.56 -18.91 -7.11
C LEU A 141 -4.39 -17.39 -7.35
N LEU A 142 -3.38 -16.98 -8.13
CA LEU A 142 -3.18 -15.56 -8.47
C LEU A 142 -4.37 -14.98 -9.24
N ALA A 143 -5.00 -15.77 -10.10
CA ALA A 143 -6.20 -15.39 -10.84
C ALA A 143 -7.43 -15.18 -9.91
N ASP A 144 -7.51 -15.96 -8.83
CA ASP A 144 -8.62 -15.94 -7.86
C ASP A 144 -8.53 -14.81 -6.81
N LEU A 145 -7.34 -14.22 -6.59
CA LEU A 145 -7.13 -13.25 -5.50
C LEU A 145 -8.09 -12.05 -5.53
N PRO A 146 -8.44 -11.44 -6.68
CA PRO A 146 -9.40 -10.34 -6.70
C PRO A 146 -10.75 -10.74 -6.10
N GLY A 147 -11.24 -11.95 -6.42
CA GLY A 147 -12.49 -12.48 -5.87
C GLY A 147 -12.41 -12.68 -4.36
N ARG A 148 -11.28 -13.18 -3.86
CA ARG A 148 -11.03 -13.37 -2.42
C ARG A 148 -10.88 -12.04 -1.66
N ALA A 149 -10.35 -11.01 -2.32
CA ALA A 149 -10.19 -9.69 -1.73
C ALA A 149 -11.51 -8.94 -1.52
N LEU A 150 -12.56 -9.23 -2.32
CA LEU A 150 -13.85 -8.52 -2.24
C LEU A 150 -14.46 -8.57 -0.84
N ALA A 151 -14.46 -9.74 -0.19
CA ALA A 151 -15.01 -9.91 1.16
C ALA A 151 -14.27 -9.09 2.25
N SER A 152 -13.11 -8.52 1.92
CA SER A 152 -12.27 -7.74 2.83
C SER A 152 -12.27 -6.24 2.51
N GLN A 153 -13.27 -5.74 1.76
CA GLN A 153 -13.35 -4.34 1.31
C GLN A 153 -14.68 -3.65 1.70
N PRO A 154 -15.01 -3.58 3.01
CA PRO A 154 -16.28 -3.02 3.46
C PRO A 154 -16.46 -1.53 3.16
N LEU A 155 -15.39 -0.72 3.11
CA LEU A 155 -15.51 0.70 2.78
C LEU A 155 -15.71 0.90 1.27
N PHE A 156 -15.08 0.07 0.43
CA PHE A 156 -15.33 0.06 -1.00
C PHE A 156 -16.77 -0.37 -1.29
N ASP A 157 -17.26 -1.42 -0.64
CA ASP A 157 -18.65 -1.89 -0.81
C ASP A 157 -19.67 -0.80 -0.44
N ALA A 158 -19.37 -0.01 0.60
CA ALA A 158 -20.24 1.06 1.06
C ALA A 158 -20.17 2.33 0.19
N THR A 159 -19.01 2.67 -0.36
CA THR A 159 -18.77 4.02 -0.92
C THR A 159 -18.23 4.03 -2.35
N GLY A 160 -17.63 2.94 -2.83
CA GLY A 160 -16.90 2.85 -4.09
C GLY A 160 -15.67 3.77 -4.20
N ALA A 161 -15.29 4.47 -3.12
CA ALA A 161 -14.40 5.62 -3.16
C ALA A 161 -13.02 5.37 -2.53
N VAL A 162 -12.64 4.10 -2.34
CA VAL A 162 -11.36 3.71 -1.75
C VAL A 162 -10.62 2.69 -2.61
N HIS A 163 -9.32 2.61 -2.37
CA HIS A 163 -8.47 1.51 -2.80
C HIS A 163 -8.24 0.52 -1.67
N ALA A 164 -7.88 -0.70 -2.05
CA ALA A 164 -7.53 -1.77 -1.12
C ALA A 164 -6.14 -2.32 -1.44
N ALA A 165 -5.43 -2.69 -0.39
CA ALA A 165 -4.25 -3.53 -0.43
C ALA A 165 -4.45 -4.72 0.51
N VAL A 166 -4.07 -5.91 0.06
CA VAL A 166 -4.28 -7.15 0.80
C VAL A 166 -3.04 -8.03 0.71
N ALA A 167 -2.56 -8.52 1.85
CA ALA A 167 -1.54 -9.54 1.90
C ALA A 167 -2.20 -10.92 2.00
N PHE A 168 -1.84 -11.81 1.08
CA PHE A 168 -2.32 -13.19 1.03
C PHE A 168 -1.18 -14.16 1.31
N ASP A 169 -1.47 -15.24 2.03
CA ASP A 169 -0.57 -16.40 2.09
C ASP A 169 -0.74 -17.30 0.86
N SER A 170 0.10 -18.35 0.75
CA SER A 170 0.07 -19.28 -0.38
C SER A 170 -1.16 -20.21 -0.44
N SER A 171 -2.01 -20.23 0.60
CA SER A 171 -3.33 -20.86 0.52
C SER A 171 -4.39 -19.93 -0.09
N GLY A 172 -4.03 -18.66 -0.26
CA GLY A 172 -4.93 -17.58 -0.65
C GLY A 172 -5.80 -17.09 0.49
N SER A 173 -5.39 -17.30 1.73
CA SER A 173 -6.06 -16.73 2.90
C SER A 173 -5.61 -15.30 3.10
N VAL A 174 -6.54 -14.43 3.48
CA VAL A 174 -6.24 -13.03 3.80
C VAL A 174 -5.50 -12.97 5.12
N VAL A 175 -4.26 -12.49 5.10
CA VAL A 175 -3.46 -12.24 6.30
C VAL A 175 -3.78 -10.85 6.84
N ILE A 176 -3.72 -9.82 5.97
CA ILE A 176 -4.03 -8.43 6.31
C ILE A 176 -4.73 -7.78 5.11
N ALA A 177 -5.81 -7.04 5.34
CA ALA A 177 -6.46 -6.19 4.34
C ALA A 177 -6.61 -4.77 4.87
N ARG A 178 -6.31 -3.77 4.03
CA ARG A 178 -6.43 -2.35 4.37
C ARG A 178 -7.01 -1.56 3.22
N GLU A 179 -7.87 -0.62 3.59
CA GLU A 179 -8.51 0.32 2.67
C GLU A 179 -8.09 1.75 2.99
N ASP A 180 -7.98 2.55 1.93
CA ASP A 180 -7.73 3.99 2.00
C ASP A 180 -8.14 4.68 0.69
N VAL A 181 -8.54 5.93 0.75
CA VAL A 181 -8.76 6.77 -0.44
C VAL A 181 -7.51 6.82 -1.34
N GLY A 182 -6.31 6.77 -0.74
CA GLY A 182 -5.04 6.67 -1.45
C GLY A 182 -4.53 5.23 -1.58
N ARG A 183 -4.33 4.75 -2.82
CA ARG A 183 -3.75 3.40 -3.06
C ARG A 183 -2.40 3.17 -2.38
N HIS A 184 -1.55 4.20 -2.30
CA HIS A 184 -0.23 4.09 -1.66
C HIS A 184 -0.38 3.94 -0.15
N ASN A 185 -1.29 4.71 0.46
CA ASN A 185 -1.60 4.60 1.88
C ASN A 185 -2.17 3.22 2.24
N ALA A 186 -3.00 2.63 1.38
CA ALA A 186 -3.51 1.27 1.60
C ALA A 186 -2.36 0.25 1.69
N VAL A 187 -1.37 0.33 0.79
CA VAL A 187 -0.16 -0.51 0.83
C VAL A 187 0.67 -0.20 2.07
N ASP A 188 0.93 1.07 2.38
CA ASP A 188 1.70 1.44 3.57
C ASP A 188 1.02 0.94 4.86
N LYS A 189 -0.32 0.97 4.96
CA LYS A 189 -1.04 0.34 6.09
C LYS A 189 -0.79 -1.16 6.19
N VAL A 190 -0.80 -1.91 5.08
CA VAL A 190 -0.46 -3.35 5.09
C VAL A 190 0.97 -3.57 5.55
N VAL A 191 1.92 -2.84 4.96
CA VAL A 191 3.35 -2.97 5.28
C VAL A 191 3.63 -2.59 6.72
N GLY A 192 3.07 -1.48 7.19
CA GLY A 192 3.26 -1.03 8.57
C GLY A 192 2.64 -1.98 9.57
N ARG A 193 1.51 -2.62 9.25
CA ARG A 193 0.99 -3.69 10.11
C ARG A 193 1.96 -4.87 10.20
N LEU A 194 2.46 -5.35 9.07
CA LEU A 194 3.46 -6.43 9.05
C LEU A 194 4.73 -6.05 9.82
N LEU A 195 5.19 -4.80 9.69
CA LEU A 195 6.36 -4.30 10.41
C LEU A 195 6.14 -4.32 11.93
N LEU A 196 5.01 -3.77 12.39
CA LEU A 196 4.67 -3.68 13.81
C LEU A 196 4.46 -5.07 14.43
N ASP A 197 4.00 -6.04 13.65
CA ASP A 197 3.84 -7.43 14.07
C ASP A 197 5.16 -8.24 13.99
N GLY A 198 6.26 -7.63 13.52
CA GLY A 198 7.56 -8.32 13.34
C GLY A 198 7.54 -9.36 12.22
N ALA A 199 6.63 -9.23 11.25
CA ALA A 199 6.37 -10.18 10.18
C ALA A 199 7.04 -9.82 8.84
N LEU A 200 7.97 -8.85 8.84
CA LEU A 200 8.81 -8.53 7.68
C LEU A 200 10.15 -9.29 7.76
N PRO A 201 10.74 -9.70 6.62
CA PRO A 201 10.27 -9.50 5.25
C PRO A 201 9.06 -10.36 4.89
N ALA A 202 8.19 -9.85 4.02
CA ALA A 202 6.95 -10.50 3.60
C ALA A 202 7.18 -11.56 2.49
N SER A 203 8.28 -12.30 2.55
CA SER A 203 8.72 -13.24 1.49
C SER A 203 7.76 -14.42 1.27
N ALA A 204 6.93 -14.71 2.28
CA ALA A 204 5.93 -15.77 2.22
C ALA A 204 4.55 -15.30 1.72
N LEU A 205 4.40 -14.00 1.42
CA LEU A 205 3.11 -13.39 1.12
C LEU A 205 3.08 -12.82 -0.30
N ALA A 206 1.88 -12.76 -0.88
CA ALA A 206 1.59 -12.00 -2.10
C ALA A 206 0.86 -10.71 -1.72
N LEU A 207 1.26 -9.60 -2.34
CA LEU A 207 0.57 -8.32 -2.21
C LEU A 207 -0.43 -8.14 -3.35
N TYR A 208 -1.70 -8.07 -3.03
CA TYR A 208 -2.76 -7.66 -3.93
C TYR A 208 -3.06 -6.16 -3.78
N VAL A 209 -3.30 -5.46 -4.89
CA VAL A 209 -3.78 -4.08 -4.92
C VAL A 209 -4.95 -3.91 -5.88
N SER A 210 -6.00 -3.20 -5.46
CA SER A 210 -7.18 -2.94 -6.31
C SER A 210 -6.93 -1.87 -7.38
N GLY A 211 -5.93 -1.00 -7.17
CA GLY A 211 -5.51 0.03 -8.12
C GLY A 211 -4.42 -0.43 -9.10
N ARG A 212 -3.90 0.52 -9.88
CA ARG A 212 -2.74 0.33 -10.77
C ARG A 212 -1.45 0.07 -9.99
N ALA A 213 -0.65 -0.90 -10.45
CA ALA A 213 0.74 -1.07 -10.04
C ALA A 213 1.63 0.03 -10.68
N SER A 214 1.84 1.13 -9.96
CA SER A 214 2.85 2.14 -10.30
C SER A 214 4.24 1.73 -9.80
N PHE A 215 5.28 2.46 -10.24
CA PHE A 215 6.63 2.36 -9.69
C PHE A 215 6.63 2.35 -8.16
N GLU A 216 5.94 3.32 -7.54
CA GLU A 216 5.88 3.47 -6.08
C GLU A 216 5.22 2.27 -5.39
N ILE A 217 4.20 1.65 -5.99
CA ILE A 217 3.58 0.44 -5.43
C ILE A 217 4.58 -0.71 -5.41
N VAL A 218 5.32 -0.91 -6.51
CA VAL A 218 6.33 -1.98 -6.60
C VAL A 218 7.52 -1.68 -5.69
N GLN A 219 7.94 -0.41 -5.57
CA GLN A 219 8.94 0.02 -4.59
C GLN A 219 8.53 -0.35 -3.16
N LYS A 220 7.30 -0.02 -2.76
CA LYS A 220 6.77 -0.32 -1.42
C LYS A 220 6.73 -1.83 -1.16
N ALA A 221 6.33 -2.60 -2.17
CA ALA A 221 6.36 -4.06 -2.12
C ALA A 221 7.79 -4.61 -1.95
N TRP A 222 8.75 -4.07 -2.71
CA TRP A 222 10.17 -4.44 -2.63
C TRP A 222 10.76 -4.12 -1.25
N ALA A 223 10.52 -2.92 -0.73
CA ALA A 223 11.00 -2.52 0.59
C ALA A 223 10.44 -3.39 1.72
N ALA A 224 9.22 -3.92 1.55
CA ALA A 224 8.60 -4.88 2.48
C ALA A 224 9.02 -6.34 2.23
N GLY A 225 9.71 -6.64 1.13
CA GLY A 225 10.17 -7.98 0.80
C GLY A 225 9.10 -8.91 0.21
N PHE A 226 8.02 -8.36 -0.36
CA PHE A 226 7.04 -9.17 -1.09
C PHE A 226 7.66 -9.73 -2.38
N GLY A 227 7.58 -11.05 -2.57
CA GLY A 227 8.05 -11.71 -3.79
C GLY A 227 7.07 -11.65 -4.96
N THR A 228 5.78 -11.38 -4.68
CA THR A 228 4.70 -11.38 -5.68
C THR A 228 3.79 -10.18 -5.47
N VAL A 229 3.46 -9.48 -6.55
CA VAL A 229 2.51 -8.36 -6.58
C VAL A 229 1.44 -8.63 -7.64
N VAL A 230 0.18 -8.52 -7.23
CA VAL A 230 -1.00 -8.73 -8.08
C VAL A 230 -1.83 -7.45 -8.12
N SER A 231 -2.14 -6.97 -9.32
CA SER A 231 -2.93 -5.75 -9.53
C SER A 231 -4.12 -6.03 -10.44
N VAL A 232 -5.29 -5.49 -10.07
CA VAL A 232 -6.50 -5.54 -10.93
C VAL A 232 -6.31 -4.75 -12.23
N SER A 233 -5.51 -3.68 -12.18
CA SER A 233 -5.29 -2.77 -13.31
C SER A 233 -3.94 -3.00 -14.01
N ALA A 234 -3.71 -2.25 -15.08
CA ALA A 234 -2.43 -2.27 -15.81
C ALA A 234 -1.26 -1.77 -14.94
N PRO A 235 -0.07 -2.37 -15.02
CA PRO A 235 1.15 -1.73 -14.53
C PRO A 235 1.66 -0.65 -15.48
N THR A 236 2.52 0.26 -15.00
CA THR A 236 3.32 1.14 -15.87
C THR A 236 4.60 0.45 -16.33
N ALA A 237 5.19 0.88 -17.44
CA ALA A 237 6.47 0.32 -17.92
C ALA A 237 7.57 0.41 -16.84
N LEU A 238 7.69 1.56 -16.18
CA LEU A 238 8.63 1.73 -15.07
C LEU A 238 8.35 0.79 -13.89
N ALA A 239 7.08 0.46 -13.60
CA ALA A 239 6.76 -0.53 -12.57
C ALA A 239 7.23 -1.94 -12.95
N VAL A 240 7.14 -2.29 -14.23
CA VAL A 240 7.66 -3.56 -14.76
C VAL A 240 9.18 -3.61 -14.61
N ASP A 241 9.88 -2.55 -14.99
CA ASP A 241 11.34 -2.47 -14.85
C ASP A 241 11.78 -2.60 -13.39
N THR A 242 11.07 -1.93 -12.47
CA THR A 242 11.31 -2.07 -11.02
C THR A 242 11.06 -3.50 -10.55
N ALA A 243 9.97 -4.13 -10.95
CA ALA A 243 9.65 -5.50 -10.52
C ALA A 243 10.73 -6.49 -10.97
N ARG A 244 11.18 -6.37 -12.21
CA ARG A 244 12.26 -7.20 -12.76
C ARG A 244 13.58 -6.98 -12.02
N ARG A 245 13.96 -5.73 -11.75
CA ARG A 245 15.17 -5.40 -10.99
C ARG A 245 15.10 -5.89 -9.54
N ALA A 246 13.91 -5.84 -8.94
CA ALA A 246 13.64 -6.33 -7.60
C ALA A 246 13.56 -7.87 -7.51
N GLY A 247 13.36 -8.58 -8.62
CA GLY A 247 13.05 -10.01 -8.60
C GLY A 247 11.62 -10.34 -8.17
N ILE A 248 10.68 -9.41 -8.34
CA ILE A 248 9.27 -9.54 -7.99
C ILE A 248 8.47 -10.11 -9.15
N THR A 249 7.62 -11.11 -8.87
CA THR A 249 6.59 -11.57 -9.80
C THR A 249 5.46 -10.53 -9.85
N LEU A 250 5.41 -9.75 -10.92
CA LEU A 250 4.36 -8.76 -11.17
C LEU A 250 3.27 -9.31 -12.10
N VAL A 251 2.05 -9.35 -11.59
CA VAL A 251 0.84 -9.75 -12.29
C VAL A 251 -0.13 -8.56 -12.37
N GLY A 252 -0.69 -8.32 -13.55
CA GLY A 252 -1.65 -7.24 -13.79
C GLY A 252 -2.85 -7.67 -14.60
N PHE A 253 -3.86 -6.81 -14.70
CA PHE A 253 -5.13 -7.08 -15.40
C PHE A 253 -5.85 -8.34 -14.91
N VAL A 254 -5.77 -8.66 -13.62
CA VAL A 254 -6.44 -9.85 -13.08
C VAL A 254 -7.95 -9.63 -13.07
N ARG A 255 -8.65 -10.36 -13.94
CA ARG A 255 -10.11 -10.29 -14.09
C ARG A 255 -10.62 -11.52 -14.83
N ASP A 256 -11.70 -12.11 -14.33
CA ASP A 256 -12.44 -13.18 -15.02
C ASP A 256 -11.52 -14.35 -15.47
N ASP A 257 -10.66 -14.84 -14.56
CA ASP A 257 -9.66 -15.90 -14.79
C ASP A 257 -8.58 -15.57 -15.85
N ARG A 258 -8.44 -14.29 -16.21
CA ARG A 258 -7.39 -13.79 -17.10
C ARG A 258 -6.47 -12.84 -16.35
N PHE A 259 -5.18 -12.95 -16.60
CA PHE A 259 -4.17 -12.02 -16.10
C PHE A 259 -2.94 -12.02 -17.02
N ASN A 260 -2.09 -11.01 -16.85
CA ASN A 260 -0.82 -10.88 -17.55
C ASN A 260 0.34 -10.94 -16.56
N VAL A 261 1.33 -11.79 -16.83
CA VAL A 261 2.60 -11.81 -16.07
C VAL A 261 3.62 -10.91 -16.76
N TYR A 262 4.12 -9.91 -16.05
CA TYR A 262 5.07 -8.92 -16.60
C TYR A 262 6.55 -9.25 -16.32
N SER A 263 6.78 -10.30 -15.54
CA SER A 263 8.09 -10.86 -15.18
C SER A 263 8.09 -12.38 -15.41
N PRO A 264 7.86 -12.82 -16.65
CA PRO A 264 7.65 -14.25 -16.98
C PRO A 264 8.80 -15.15 -16.52
N GLU A 265 10.03 -14.65 -16.49
CA GLU A 265 11.22 -15.34 -15.99
C GLU A 265 11.07 -15.86 -14.55
N ARG A 266 10.09 -15.34 -13.78
CA ARG A 266 9.77 -15.79 -12.42
C ARG A 266 8.83 -17.00 -12.37
N VAL A 267 8.04 -17.22 -13.42
CA VAL A 267 7.01 -18.27 -13.50
C VAL A 267 7.29 -19.31 -14.60
N ASP A 268 8.38 -19.16 -15.37
CA ASP A 268 8.79 -20.05 -16.46
C ASP A 268 8.79 -21.54 -16.11
N HIS A 269 9.09 -21.88 -14.86
CA HIS A 269 9.10 -23.26 -14.38
C HIS A 269 7.69 -23.87 -14.25
N GLN A 270 6.66 -23.06 -14.01
CA GLN A 270 5.26 -23.49 -13.98
C GLN A 270 4.73 -23.63 -15.41
N LEU A 271 5.09 -22.70 -16.30
CA LEU A 271 4.68 -22.71 -17.72
C LEU A 271 5.23 -23.89 -18.53
N ARG A 272 6.33 -24.51 -18.07
CA ARG A 272 6.95 -25.68 -18.72
C ARG A 272 6.30 -27.01 -18.31
N ASN A 273 5.57 -27.06 -17.21
CA ASN A 273 4.90 -28.28 -16.73
C ASN A 273 3.50 -28.49 -17.34
N ASP A 274 2.95 -27.48 -18.01
CA ASP A 274 1.64 -27.52 -18.70
C ASP A 274 1.75 -27.82 -20.21
N ARG A 275 2.91 -28.28 -20.70
CA ARG A 275 3.13 -28.75 -22.07
C ARG A 275 3.62 -30.19 -22.09
#